data_AF-A0A7S3F8D4-F1
#
_entry.id   AF-A0A7S3F8D4-F1
#
_cell.length_a   1.000
_cell.length_b   1.000
_cell.length_c   1.000
_cell.angle_alpha   90.00
_cell.angle_beta   90.00
_cell.angle_gamma   90.00
#
_symmetry.space_group_name_H-M   'P 1'
#
loop_
_entity.id
_entity.type
_entity.pdbx_description
1 polymer ?
#
loop_
_entity_poly.entity_id
_entity_poly.type
_entity_poly.pdbx_seq_one_letter_code
_entity_poly.pdbx_strand_id
1 'polypeptide(L)'
;MWRLSPAESSPGLQTLHVRARGSGAAEGVVLGRSPDASKGGVAQPDVHVLLDDKSLSRRHARFSAHAAEDAAHPSLRVDDLGSKYGTSVRAAGAEAAKQLQKGGGAALHEGDVVELGAQKRRSAYVAAFVPLAVAIAGDVSAARAQGLEKVATAAGVSVHRGFRPGATHLVCEEGEGTPGVARALAALKGVPATRPQWLEALAAACGKGPAAQLPLPPPAALLCPLVGG
;
A
#
# COMPACT_ATOMS: atom_id res chain seq x y z
N MET A 1 -3.46 -0.83 3.35
CA MET A 1 -2.60 -0.84 2.16
C MET A 1 -1.54 -1.92 2.34
N TRP A 2 -1.00 -2.50 1.26
CA TRP A 2 0.12 -3.44 1.38
C TRP A 2 1.42 -2.79 0.91
N ARG A 3 2.50 -3.09 1.62
CA ARG A 3 3.88 -2.73 1.31
C ARG A 3 4.66 -4.00 1.02
N LEU A 4 5.41 -4.01 -0.08
CA LEU A 4 6.36 -5.05 -0.42
C LEU A 4 7.75 -4.45 -0.29
N SER A 5 8.44 -4.79 0.79
CA SER A 5 9.81 -4.32 1.02
C SER A 5 10.81 -5.33 0.49
N PRO A 6 11.96 -4.90 -0.08
CA PRO A 6 13.03 -5.82 -0.40
C PRO A 6 13.41 -6.67 0.82
N ALA A 7 13.57 -7.97 0.64
CA ALA A 7 14.21 -8.78 1.67
C ALA A 7 15.69 -8.39 1.78
N GLU A 8 16.30 -8.61 2.95
CA GLU A 8 17.73 -8.32 3.18
C GLU A 8 18.64 -9.00 2.15
N SER A 9 18.22 -10.16 1.63
CA SER A 9 18.90 -10.91 0.58
C SER A 9 18.87 -10.26 -0.81
N SER A 10 18.14 -9.17 -0.99
CA SER A 10 17.94 -8.50 -2.29
C SER A 10 18.16 -6.98 -2.19
N PRO A 11 19.38 -6.54 -1.86
CA PRO A 11 19.70 -5.11 -1.79
C PRO A 11 19.55 -4.44 -3.16
N GLY A 12 19.04 -3.21 -3.18
CA GLY A 12 18.86 -2.42 -4.41
C GLY A 12 17.49 -2.53 -5.08
N LEU A 13 16.60 -3.40 -4.59
CA LEU A 13 15.19 -3.37 -5.00
C LEU A 13 14.47 -2.18 -4.36
N GLN A 14 13.44 -1.67 -5.05
CA GLN A 14 12.58 -0.60 -4.53
C GLN A 14 11.41 -1.17 -3.72
N THR A 15 10.96 -0.44 -2.69
CA THR A 15 9.76 -0.81 -1.92
C THR A 15 8.49 -0.52 -2.70
N LEU A 16 7.61 -1.50 -2.85
CA LEU A 16 6.36 -1.35 -3.60
C LEU A 16 5.17 -1.15 -2.69
N HIS A 17 4.16 -0.41 -3.16
CA HIS A 17 2.88 -0.27 -2.48
C HIS A 17 1.77 -0.78 -3.37
N VAL A 18 0.93 -1.69 -2.86
CA VAL A 18 -0.18 -2.32 -3.56
C VAL A 18 -1.47 -2.01 -2.81
N ARG A 19 -2.52 -1.60 -3.54
CA ARG A 19 -3.75 -1.05 -2.95
C ARG A 19 -4.98 -1.73 -3.52
N ALA A 20 -5.95 -2.00 -2.64
CA ALA A 20 -7.29 -2.33 -3.06
C ALA A 20 -8.02 -1.04 -3.40
N ARG A 21 -8.59 -0.94 -4.61
CA ARG A 21 -9.49 0.16 -4.95
C ARG A 21 -10.91 -0.21 -4.51
N GLY A 22 -11.67 0.78 -4.04
CA GLY A 22 -13.05 0.60 -3.59
C GLY A 22 -14.03 0.13 -4.67
N SER A 23 -13.65 0.19 -5.96
CA SER A 23 -14.49 -0.23 -7.09
C SER A 23 -14.41 -1.74 -7.41
N GLY A 24 -13.78 -2.56 -6.56
CA GLY A 24 -13.62 -4.00 -6.78
C GLY A 24 -12.57 -4.39 -7.84
N ALA A 25 -12.12 -3.44 -8.67
CA ALA A 25 -10.99 -3.63 -9.57
C ALA A 25 -9.67 -3.59 -8.78
N ALA A 26 -8.93 -4.70 -8.78
CA ALA A 26 -7.63 -4.76 -8.13
C ALA A 26 -6.61 -3.93 -8.91
N GLU A 27 -5.89 -3.04 -8.22
CA GLU A 27 -4.67 -2.46 -8.77
C GLU A 27 -3.59 -3.54 -8.74
N GLY A 28 -3.02 -3.84 -9.91
CA GLY A 28 -1.98 -4.84 -10.06
C GLY A 28 -0.61 -4.20 -10.23
N VAL A 29 0.42 -4.76 -9.60
CA VAL A 29 1.82 -4.44 -9.86
C VAL A 29 2.48 -5.64 -10.52
N VAL A 30 2.87 -5.50 -11.78
CA VAL A 30 3.54 -6.52 -12.58
C VAL A 30 5.05 -6.31 -12.50
N LEU A 31 5.78 -7.32 -12.04
CA LEU A 31 7.24 -7.28 -11.93
C LEU A 31 7.86 -8.14 -13.03
N GLY A 32 8.98 -7.70 -13.58
CA GLY A 32 9.79 -8.49 -14.49
C GLY A 32 10.92 -7.69 -15.13
N ARG A 33 11.69 -8.33 -16.01
CA ARG A 33 12.88 -7.70 -16.65
C ARG A 33 12.58 -6.79 -17.84
N SER A 34 11.34 -6.78 -18.32
CA SER A 34 10.85 -5.90 -19.39
C SER A 34 9.33 -6.01 -19.39
N PRO A 35 8.67 -5.42 -18.39
CA PRO A 35 7.23 -5.50 -18.23
C PRO A 35 6.57 -4.45 -19.13
N ASP A 36 6.76 -4.49 -20.45
CA ASP A 36 6.10 -3.54 -21.34
C ASP A 36 4.62 -3.89 -21.53
N ALA A 37 3.76 -2.88 -21.34
CA ALA A 37 2.30 -2.94 -21.53
C ALA A 37 1.87 -3.07 -23.00
N SER A 38 2.79 -2.81 -23.95
CA SER A 38 2.48 -2.61 -25.37
C SER A 38 2.15 -3.88 -26.17
N LYS A 39 2.25 -5.08 -25.59
CA LYS A 39 2.07 -6.35 -26.33
C LYS A 39 1.03 -7.32 -25.76
N GLY A 40 0.31 -6.96 -24.71
CA GLY A 40 -0.75 -7.82 -24.17
C GLY A 40 -1.94 -6.96 -23.79
N GLY A 41 -3.05 -7.09 -24.51
CA GLY A 41 -4.30 -6.34 -24.33
C GLY A 41 -4.99 -6.59 -22.98
N VAL A 42 -4.32 -6.30 -21.88
CA VAL A 42 -4.88 -6.33 -20.54
C VAL A 42 -5.51 -4.95 -20.31
N ALA A 43 -6.84 -4.92 -20.28
CA ALA A 43 -7.65 -3.73 -20.09
C ALA A 43 -7.62 -3.15 -18.65
N GLN A 44 -6.67 -3.55 -17.81
CA GLN A 44 -6.57 -3.10 -16.41
C GLN A 44 -5.35 -2.19 -16.22
N PRO A 45 -5.43 -1.19 -15.33
CA PRO A 45 -4.31 -0.30 -15.03
C PRO A 45 -3.28 -1.04 -14.17
N ASP A 46 -2.60 -2.01 -14.77
CA ASP A 46 -1.44 -2.64 -14.17
C ASP A 46 -0.28 -1.65 -14.20
N VAL A 47 0.47 -1.61 -13.10
CA VAL A 47 1.72 -0.88 -13.09
C VAL A 47 2.89 -1.82 -13.19
N HIS A 48 3.84 -1.43 -14.01
CA HIS A 48 4.93 -2.27 -14.44
C HIS A 48 6.23 -1.83 -13.76
N VAL A 49 6.83 -2.74 -13.00
CA VAL A 49 8.09 -2.53 -12.27
C VAL A 49 9.20 -3.33 -12.93
N LEU A 50 10.18 -2.60 -13.45
CA LEU A 50 11.37 -3.17 -14.06
C LEU A 50 12.34 -3.65 -12.98
N LEU A 51 12.72 -4.92 -13.06
CA LEU A 51 13.76 -5.52 -12.23
C LEU A 51 14.93 -5.93 -13.12
N ASP A 52 16.13 -5.43 -12.83
CA ASP A 52 17.35 -5.81 -13.57
C ASP A 52 17.89 -7.17 -13.08
N ASP A 53 17.11 -8.22 -13.32
CA ASP A 53 17.49 -9.59 -13.03
C ASP A 53 17.20 -10.49 -14.24
N LYS A 54 18.29 -11.01 -14.82
CA LYS A 54 18.26 -11.90 -16.00
C LYS A 54 17.55 -13.23 -15.73
N SER A 55 17.42 -13.61 -14.45
CA SER A 55 16.66 -14.78 -14.02
C SER A 55 15.15 -14.55 -14.09
N LEU A 56 14.68 -13.31 -14.32
CA LEU A 56 13.26 -13.03 -14.40
C LEU A 56 12.74 -13.11 -15.84
N SER A 57 11.50 -13.56 -15.98
CA SER A 57 10.74 -13.38 -17.21
C SER A 57 10.43 -11.90 -17.46
N ARG A 58 10.06 -11.57 -18.70
CA ARG A 58 9.67 -10.20 -19.10
C ARG A 58 8.53 -9.67 -18.24
N ARG A 59 7.47 -10.48 -18.10
CA ARG A 59 6.45 -10.40 -17.07
C ARG A 59 6.59 -11.64 -16.21
N HIS A 60 6.93 -11.48 -14.94
CA HIS A 60 7.28 -12.59 -14.06
C HIS A 60 6.15 -12.90 -13.09
N ALA A 61 5.73 -11.91 -12.31
CA ALA A 61 4.67 -12.05 -11.33
C ALA A 61 3.79 -10.79 -11.32
N ARG A 62 2.56 -10.93 -10.83
CA ARG A 62 1.64 -9.83 -10.57
C ARG A 62 1.25 -9.88 -9.09
N PHE A 63 1.39 -8.76 -8.40
CA PHE A 63 0.80 -8.57 -7.08
C PHE A 63 -0.49 -7.78 -7.23
N SER A 64 -1.57 -8.22 -6.61
CA SER A 64 -2.85 -7.52 -6.63
C SER A 64 -3.45 -7.46 -5.24
N ALA A 65 -3.97 -6.30 -4.87
CA ALA A 65 -4.70 -6.14 -3.62
C ALA A 65 -6.20 -6.04 -3.91
N HIS A 66 -6.98 -6.83 -3.18
CA HIS A 66 -8.43 -6.93 -3.35
C HIS A 66 -9.13 -6.33 -2.14
N ALA A 67 -10.29 -5.71 -2.39
CA ALA A 67 -11.14 -5.25 -1.31
C ALA A 67 -11.53 -6.45 -0.45
N ALA A 68 -11.57 -6.25 0.86
CA ALA A 68 -12.01 -7.27 1.77
C ALA A 68 -13.53 -7.36 1.71
N GLU A 69 -14.07 -8.45 1.16
CA GLU A 69 -15.52 -8.70 1.21
C GLU A 69 -15.94 -9.04 2.66
N ASP A 70 -15.10 -9.79 3.40
CA ASP A 70 -15.39 -10.26 4.78
C ASP A 70 -14.24 -10.06 5.79
N ALA A 71 -13.15 -9.38 5.42
CA ALA A 71 -11.97 -9.21 6.28
C ALA A 71 -11.80 -7.76 6.78
N ALA A 72 -11.14 -7.60 7.93
CA ALA A 72 -10.86 -6.29 8.52
C ALA A 72 -9.88 -5.43 7.68
N HIS A 73 -9.14 -6.06 6.76
CA HIS A 73 -8.15 -5.40 5.90
C HIS A 73 -8.14 -6.03 4.50
N PRO A 74 -7.76 -5.27 3.45
CA PRO A 74 -7.67 -5.80 2.09
C PRO A 74 -6.75 -7.03 2.03
N SER A 75 -7.06 -7.98 1.15
CA SER A 75 -6.21 -9.14 0.90
C SER A 75 -5.17 -8.82 -0.15
N LEU A 76 -3.99 -9.44 -0.05
CA LEU A 76 -2.93 -9.36 -1.06
C LEU A 76 -2.77 -10.72 -1.71
N ARG A 77 -2.56 -10.72 -3.03
CA ARG A 77 -2.33 -11.93 -3.82
C ARG A 77 -1.09 -11.73 -4.69
N VAL A 78 -0.36 -12.82 -4.93
CA VAL A 78 0.64 -12.91 -5.98
C VAL A 78 0.28 -14.01 -6.96
N ASP A 79 0.41 -13.72 -8.25
CA ASP A 79 0.25 -14.67 -9.35
C ASP A 79 1.57 -14.78 -10.14
N ASP A 80 2.02 -16.00 -10.39
CA ASP A 80 3.10 -16.29 -11.35
C ASP A 80 2.55 -16.14 -12.77
N LEU A 81 3.19 -15.34 -13.62
CA LEU A 81 2.72 -15.06 -14.99
C LEU A 81 3.30 -16.05 -16.01
N GLY A 82 3.45 -17.31 -15.63
CA GLY A 82 4.04 -18.35 -16.47
C GLY A 82 5.56 -18.22 -16.59
N SER A 83 6.22 -17.82 -15.50
CA SER A 83 7.63 -17.51 -15.51
C SER A 83 8.50 -18.74 -15.79
N LYS A 84 9.74 -18.54 -16.28
CA LYS A 84 10.64 -19.65 -16.61
C LYS A 84 11.18 -20.36 -15.37
N TYR A 85 11.54 -19.58 -14.35
CA TYR A 85 12.18 -20.08 -13.12
C TYR A 85 11.24 -20.08 -11.91
N GLY A 86 9.99 -19.64 -12.11
CA GLY A 86 8.93 -19.72 -11.14
C GLY A 86 8.95 -18.61 -10.09
N THR A 87 7.83 -18.53 -9.37
CA THR A 87 7.61 -17.72 -8.17
C THR A 87 7.39 -18.63 -6.97
N SER A 88 8.06 -18.39 -5.85
CA SER A 88 7.84 -19.12 -4.59
C SER A 88 7.42 -18.21 -3.45
N VAL A 89 6.60 -18.72 -2.54
CA VAL A 89 6.13 -18.01 -1.35
C VAL A 89 6.56 -18.80 -0.11
N ARG A 90 7.25 -18.13 0.81
CA ARG A 90 7.60 -18.66 2.13
C ARG A 90 6.75 -17.94 3.17
N ALA A 91 5.98 -18.71 3.92
CA ALA A 91 5.15 -18.14 4.97
C ALA A 91 6.01 -17.54 6.09
N ALA A 92 5.50 -16.53 6.80
CA ALA A 92 6.18 -15.96 7.96
C ALA A 92 6.55 -17.05 8.98
N GLY A 93 7.84 -17.12 9.35
CA GLY A 93 8.36 -18.13 10.29
C GLY A 93 8.51 -19.55 9.73
N ALA A 94 8.22 -19.78 8.44
CA ALA A 94 8.44 -21.08 7.81
C ALA A 94 9.87 -21.23 7.30
N GLU A 95 10.43 -22.44 7.44
CA GLU A 95 11.77 -22.77 6.97
C GLU A 95 11.85 -22.90 5.43
N ALA A 96 10.79 -23.42 4.82
CA ALA A 96 10.78 -23.76 3.39
C ALA A 96 9.81 -22.89 2.58
N ALA A 97 10.25 -22.48 1.39
CA ALA A 97 9.42 -21.80 0.41
C ALA A 97 8.60 -22.81 -0.40
N LYS A 98 7.31 -22.51 -0.62
CA LYS A 98 6.42 -23.25 -1.50
C LYS A 98 6.45 -22.64 -2.90
N GLN A 99 6.83 -23.44 -3.89
CA GLN A 99 6.78 -23.05 -5.29
C GLN A 99 5.32 -22.95 -5.77
N LEU A 100 4.96 -21.83 -6.41
CA LEU A 100 3.66 -21.72 -7.06
C LEU A 100 3.64 -22.57 -8.33
N GLN A 101 2.47 -23.10 -8.66
CA GLN A 101 2.26 -23.69 -9.98
C GLN A 101 2.46 -22.61 -11.05
N LYS A 102 2.98 -23.00 -12.21
CA LYS A 102 3.20 -22.07 -13.32
C LYS A 102 1.86 -21.47 -13.77
N GLY A 103 1.74 -20.14 -13.78
CA GLY A 103 0.45 -19.49 -14.05
C GLY A 103 -0.52 -19.45 -12.85
N GLY A 104 -0.13 -20.04 -11.72
CA GLY A 104 -0.92 -20.10 -10.50
C GLY A 104 -0.64 -18.93 -9.56
N GLY A 105 -1.39 -18.84 -8.46
CA GLY A 105 -1.24 -17.78 -7.48
C GLY A 105 -1.51 -18.22 -6.04
N ALA A 106 -1.15 -17.33 -5.11
CA ALA A 106 -1.35 -17.51 -3.68
C ALA A 106 -1.77 -16.19 -3.02
N ALA A 107 -2.63 -16.32 -2.01
CA ALA A 107 -2.88 -15.23 -1.06
C ALA A 107 -1.64 -15.06 -0.16
N LEU A 108 -1.34 -13.81 0.17
CA LEU A 108 -0.23 -13.43 1.02
C LEU A 108 -0.74 -12.90 2.36
N HIS A 109 0.02 -13.20 3.41
CA HIS A 109 -0.20 -12.74 4.77
C HIS A 109 0.94 -11.82 5.22
N GLU A 110 0.76 -11.19 6.39
CA GLU A 110 1.80 -10.39 7.04
C GLU A 110 3.09 -11.21 7.22
N GLY A 111 4.21 -10.66 6.77
CA GLY A 111 5.54 -11.26 6.90
C GLY A 111 5.88 -12.32 5.85
N ASP A 112 4.95 -12.68 4.96
CA ASP A 112 5.24 -13.65 3.89
C ASP A 112 6.33 -13.11 2.97
N VAL A 113 7.25 -13.99 2.58
CA VAL A 113 8.34 -13.67 1.65
C VAL A 113 8.04 -14.26 0.29
N VAL A 114 7.98 -13.41 -0.73
CA VAL A 114 7.82 -13.80 -2.13
C VAL A 114 9.17 -13.72 -2.81
N GLU A 115 9.58 -14.83 -3.42
CA GLU A 115 10.84 -14.96 -4.13
C GLU A 115 10.58 -15.21 -5.61
N LEU A 116 11.24 -14.42 -6.46
CA LEU A 116 11.10 -14.45 -7.90
C LEU A 116 12.41 -14.90 -8.54
N GLY A 117 12.33 -15.77 -9.54
CA GLY A 117 13.49 -16.15 -10.34
C GLY A 117 14.29 -17.35 -9.82
N ALA A 118 15.50 -17.50 -10.35
CA ALA A 118 16.31 -18.69 -10.11
C ALA A 118 16.95 -18.67 -8.71
N GLN A 119 17.11 -19.84 -8.07
CA GLN A 119 17.67 -19.98 -6.70
C GLN A 119 18.96 -19.18 -6.43
N LYS A 120 19.87 -19.09 -7.39
CA LYS A 120 21.15 -18.39 -7.23
C LYS A 120 21.07 -16.87 -7.36
N ARG A 121 19.93 -16.33 -7.84
CA ARG A 121 19.67 -14.91 -8.11
C ARG A 121 18.19 -14.64 -7.90
N ARG A 122 17.73 -14.72 -6.65
CA ARG A 122 16.33 -14.47 -6.29
C ARG A 122 16.14 -13.00 -5.97
N SER A 123 15.12 -12.40 -6.59
CA SER A 123 14.57 -11.12 -6.15
C SER A 123 13.49 -11.43 -5.12
N ALA A 124 13.66 -10.97 -3.88
CA ALA A 124 12.76 -11.30 -2.78
C ALA A 124 12.11 -10.06 -2.17
N TYR A 125 10.82 -10.20 -1.86
CA TYR A 125 10.00 -9.17 -1.24
C TYR A 125 9.31 -9.72 0.01
N VAL A 126 9.28 -8.94 1.08
CA VAL A 126 8.52 -9.20 2.29
C VAL A 126 7.21 -8.42 2.23
N ALA A 127 6.08 -9.12 2.39
CA ALA A 127 4.76 -8.51 2.46
C ALA A 127 4.51 -7.96 3.87
N ALA A 128 4.11 -6.69 3.94
CA ALA A 128 3.71 -6.04 5.18
C ALA A 128 2.45 -5.21 4.94
N PHE A 129 1.43 -5.43 5.76
CA PHE A 129 0.23 -4.64 5.80
C PHE A 129 0.53 -3.34 6.54
N VAL A 130 0.22 -2.23 5.87
CA VAL A 130 0.31 -0.89 6.44
C VAL A 130 -1.12 -0.43 6.73
N PRO A 131 -1.56 -0.46 8.01
CA PRO A 131 -2.85 0.08 8.38
C PRO A 131 -2.80 1.59 8.20
N LEU A 132 -3.64 2.11 7.30
CA LEU A 132 -3.83 3.54 7.17
C LEU A 132 -5.31 3.84 7.39
N ALA A 133 -5.58 4.33 8.60
CA ALA A 133 -6.90 4.69 9.06
C ALA A 133 -6.88 6.16 9.51
N VAL A 134 -7.64 7.00 8.83
CA VAL A 134 -7.68 8.43 9.06
C VAL A 134 -8.98 8.78 9.78
N ALA A 135 -8.88 9.40 10.95
CA ALA A 135 -10.00 10.05 11.59
C ALA A 135 -10.09 11.50 11.10
N ILE A 136 -11.26 11.93 10.64
CA ILE A 136 -11.54 13.34 10.33
C ILE A 136 -12.12 13.99 11.58
N ALA A 137 -11.49 15.07 12.04
CA ALA A 137 -11.96 15.81 13.20
C ALA A 137 -13.37 16.38 12.98
N GLY A 138 -14.15 16.48 14.06
CA GLY A 138 -15.57 16.85 13.99
C GLY A 138 -15.84 18.32 13.63
N ASP A 139 -14.81 19.16 13.69
CA ASP A 139 -14.82 20.57 13.30
C ASP A 139 -14.62 20.77 11.78
N VAL A 140 -14.27 19.73 11.03
CA VAL A 140 -14.24 19.77 9.57
C VAL A 140 -15.66 19.82 9.02
N SER A 141 -15.95 20.80 8.15
CA SER A 141 -17.29 20.95 7.56
C SER A 141 -17.73 19.70 6.81
N ALA A 142 -19.03 19.40 6.81
CA ALA A 142 -19.57 18.16 6.21
C ALA A 142 -19.21 18.00 4.72
N ALA A 143 -19.20 19.12 3.96
CA ALA A 143 -18.82 19.13 2.55
C ALA A 143 -17.33 18.81 2.36
N ARG A 144 -16.46 19.39 3.20
CA ARG A 144 -15.02 19.13 3.17
C ARG A 144 -14.70 17.70 3.60
N ALA A 145 -15.34 17.21 4.67
CA ALA A 145 -15.22 15.83 5.12
C ALA A 145 -15.61 14.83 4.02
N GLN A 146 -16.69 15.10 3.27
CA GLN A 146 -17.08 14.27 2.13
C GLN A 146 -16.05 14.31 0.98
N GLY A 147 -15.42 15.46 0.73
CA GLY A 147 -14.31 15.57 -0.22
C GLY A 147 -13.11 14.73 0.20
N LEU A 148 -12.72 14.82 1.48
CA LEU A 148 -11.62 14.04 2.05
C LEU A 148 -11.92 12.54 2.08
N GLU A 149 -13.16 12.14 2.33
CA GLU A 149 -13.61 10.75 2.24
C GLU A 149 -13.38 10.15 0.86
N LYS A 150 -13.73 10.90 -0.20
CA LYS A 150 -13.50 10.48 -1.59
C LYS A 150 -12.00 10.36 -1.90
N VAL A 151 -11.20 11.32 -1.45
CA VAL A 151 -9.74 11.34 -1.62
C VAL A 151 -9.08 10.16 -0.90
N ALA A 152 -9.45 9.90 0.36
CA ALA A 152 -8.98 8.76 1.15
C ALA A 152 -9.35 7.42 0.48
N THR A 153 -10.60 7.28 0.04
CA THR A 153 -11.08 6.06 -0.64
C THR A 153 -10.30 5.80 -1.92
N ALA A 154 -10.03 6.83 -2.73
CA ALA A 154 -9.21 6.71 -3.94
C ALA A 154 -7.76 6.30 -3.62
N ALA A 155 -7.24 6.71 -2.47
CA ALA A 155 -5.92 6.33 -1.96
C ALA A 155 -5.88 4.96 -1.27
N GLY A 156 -7.01 4.24 -1.16
CA GLY A 156 -7.11 2.96 -0.44
C GLY A 156 -6.90 3.11 1.08
N VAL A 157 -7.33 4.26 1.62
CA VAL A 157 -7.20 4.64 3.03
C VAL A 157 -8.57 4.54 3.70
N SER A 158 -8.62 3.86 4.84
CA SER A 158 -9.84 3.79 5.64
C SER A 158 -10.07 5.16 6.29
N VAL A 159 -11.29 5.66 6.25
CA VAL A 159 -11.61 6.99 6.77
C VAL A 159 -12.81 6.89 7.69
N HIS A 160 -12.79 7.66 8.78
CA HIS A 160 -13.89 7.71 9.74
C HIS A 160 -14.17 9.15 10.14
N ARG A 161 -15.45 9.49 10.30
CA ARG A 161 -15.84 10.76 10.92
C ARG A 161 -15.73 10.63 12.44
N GLY A 162 -15.10 11.62 13.05
CA GLY A 162 -14.85 11.63 14.47
C GLY A 162 -13.81 10.59 14.90
N PHE A 163 -13.54 10.58 16.19
CA PHE A 163 -12.49 9.74 16.77
C PHE A 163 -12.91 8.26 16.81
N ARG A 164 -11.99 7.36 16.42
CA ARG A 164 -12.13 5.89 16.51
C ARG A 164 -10.83 5.26 17.01
N PRO A 165 -10.88 4.29 17.95
CA PRO A 165 -9.74 3.44 18.26
C PRO A 165 -9.21 2.75 16.99
N GLY A 166 -7.89 2.76 16.80
CA GLY A 166 -7.24 2.21 15.60
C GLY A 166 -7.00 3.21 14.47
N ALA A 167 -7.40 4.48 14.62
CA ALA A 167 -6.94 5.53 13.72
C ALA A 167 -5.42 5.68 13.82
N THR A 168 -4.74 5.76 12.68
CA THR A 168 -3.29 5.98 12.60
C THR A 168 -2.92 7.43 12.34
N HIS A 169 -3.87 8.24 11.89
CA HIS A 169 -3.73 9.69 11.66
C HIS A 169 -5.03 10.42 12.01
N LEU A 170 -4.92 11.65 12.49
CA LEU A 170 -6.05 12.57 12.68
C LEU A 170 -5.92 13.71 11.67
N VAL A 171 -6.95 13.97 10.87
CA VAL A 171 -7.01 15.12 9.95
C VAL A 171 -7.85 16.23 10.58
N CYS A 172 -7.28 17.43 10.72
CA CYS A 172 -7.93 18.63 11.24
C CYS A 172 -7.55 19.88 10.44
N GLU A 173 -8.42 20.88 10.38
CA GLU A 173 -8.16 22.15 9.67
C GLU A 173 -7.19 23.07 10.44
N GLU A 174 -6.65 24.10 9.78
CA GLU A 174 -5.87 25.15 10.44
C GLU A 174 -6.75 25.94 11.42
N GLY A 175 -6.41 25.86 12.71
CA GLY A 175 -7.18 26.46 13.80
C GLY A 175 -7.07 25.60 15.05
N GLU A 176 -6.09 25.91 15.88
CA GLU A 176 -5.71 25.10 17.04
C GLU A 176 -6.79 25.06 18.12
N GLY A 177 -6.85 23.93 18.84
CA GLY A 177 -7.42 23.89 20.18
C GLY A 177 -8.94 23.70 20.28
N THR A 178 -9.63 23.24 19.23
CA THR A 178 -11.02 22.83 19.45
C THR A 178 -11.03 21.70 20.50
N PRO A 179 -11.99 21.71 21.45
CA PRO A 179 -12.08 20.64 22.45
C PRO A 179 -12.21 19.25 21.81
N GLY A 180 -12.64 19.16 20.55
CA GLY A 180 -12.67 17.92 19.77
C GLY A 180 -11.28 17.41 19.41
N VAL A 181 -10.42 18.27 18.86
CA VAL A 181 -9.03 17.91 18.49
C VAL A 181 -8.21 17.58 19.74
N ALA A 182 -8.32 18.38 20.81
CA ALA A 182 -7.63 18.11 22.07
C ALA A 182 -8.04 16.76 22.69
N ARG A 183 -9.35 16.44 22.68
CA ARG A 183 -9.85 15.13 23.15
C ARG A 183 -9.37 13.98 22.25
N ALA A 184 -9.35 14.18 20.94
CA ALA A 184 -8.87 13.16 20.01
C ALA A 184 -7.38 12.86 20.21
N LEU A 185 -6.54 13.90 20.35
CA LEU A 185 -5.11 13.76 20.63
C LEU A 185 -4.85 13.09 21.98
N ALA A 186 -5.59 13.48 23.03
CA ALA A 186 -5.49 12.86 24.35
C ALA A 186 -5.87 11.37 24.32
N ALA A 187 -6.90 11.00 23.55
CA ALA A 187 -7.34 9.61 23.42
C ALA A 187 -6.42 8.74 22.55
N LEU A 188 -5.67 9.36 21.62
CA LEU A 188 -4.88 8.66 20.60
C LEU A 188 -3.38 8.56 20.86
N LYS A 189 -2.89 9.04 22.02
CA LYS A 189 -1.48 8.96 22.47
C LYS A 189 -0.47 8.52 21.38
N GLY A 190 0.11 9.50 20.69
CA GLY A 190 1.14 9.26 19.67
C GLY A 190 0.62 9.17 18.23
N VAL A 191 -0.68 9.33 17.98
CA VAL A 191 -1.18 9.54 16.61
C VAL A 191 -0.84 10.96 16.13
N PRO A 192 -0.21 11.09 14.96
CA PRO A 192 0.04 12.40 14.36
C PRO A 192 -1.28 13.07 13.91
N ALA A 193 -1.42 14.35 14.24
CA ALA A 193 -2.40 15.23 13.62
C ALA A 193 -1.82 15.88 12.36
N THR A 194 -2.54 15.74 11.24
CA THR A 194 -2.15 16.24 9.93
C THR A 194 -3.23 17.17 9.37
N ARG A 195 -2.84 17.97 8.39
CA ARG A 195 -3.78 18.83 7.67
C ARG A 195 -4.43 18.08 6.49
N PRO A 196 -5.60 18.52 5.99
CA PRO A 196 -6.26 17.94 4.80
C PRO A 196 -5.33 17.78 3.59
N GLN A 197 -4.42 18.73 3.40
CA GLN A 197 -3.45 18.75 2.29
C GLN A 197 -2.52 17.54 2.30
N TRP A 198 -2.26 16.94 3.48
CA TRP A 198 -1.50 15.70 3.56
C TRP A 198 -2.24 14.53 2.90
N LEU A 199 -3.55 14.42 3.14
CA LEU A 199 -4.38 13.36 2.55
C LEU A 199 -4.53 13.57 1.03
N GLU A 200 -4.64 14.82 0.59
CA GLU A 200 -4.64 15.19 -0.84
C GLU A 200 -3.29 14.85 -1.50
N ALA A 201 -2.18 15.20 -0.86
CA ALA A 201 -0.83 14.86 -1.35
C ALA A 201 -0.61 13.35 -1.39
N LEU A 202 -1.10 12.62 -0.37
CA LEU A 202 -1.09 11.17 -0.34
C LEU A 202 -1.87 10.62 -1.53
N ALA A 203 -3.11 11.06 -1.77
CA ALA A 203 -3.91 10.60 -2.90
C ALA A 203 -3.28 10.94 -4.26
N ALA A 204 -2.66 12.11 -4.38
CA ALA A 204 -1.93 12.50 -5.58
C ALA A 204 -0.70 11.60 -5.82
N ALA A 205 0.08 11.31 -4.77
CA ALA A 205 1.17 10.34 -4.85
C ALA A 205 0.65 8.94 -5.19
N CYS A 206 -0.52 8.59 -4.67
CA CYS A 206 -1.19 7.33 -4.97
C CYS A 206 -1.62 7.22 -6.44
N GLY A 207 -2.10 8.31 -7.04
CA GLY A 207 -2.65 8.35 -8.40
C GLY A 207 -1.61 8.42 -9.53
N LYS A 208 -0.36 8.80 -9.24
CA LYS A 208 0.71 8.92 -10.26
C LYS A 208 1.31 7.58 -10.72
N GLY A 209 0.85 6.47 -10.16
CA GLY A 209 1.45 5.16 -10.38
C GLY A 209 2.82 5.01 -9.68
N PRO A 210 3.29 3.78 -9.43
CA PRO A 210 4.49 3.51 -8.66
C PRO A 210 5.82 3.94 -9.30
N ALA A 211 5.85 4.41 -10.55
CA ALA A 211 7.02 5.09 -11.11
C ALA A 211 7.32 6.43 -10.38
N ALA A 212 6.32 6.98 -9.68
CA ALA A 212 6.44 8.13 -8.80
C ALA A 212 6.27 7.73 -7.32
N GLN A 213 6.82 6.58 -6.91
CA GLN A 213 7.01 6.19 -5.50
C GLN A 213 7.98 7.16 -4.80
N LEU A 214 7.54 8.41 -4.69
CA LEU A 214 7.99 9.31 -3.64
C LEU A 214 7.77 8.57 -2.31
N PRO A 215 8.67 8.71 -1.33
CA PRO A 215 8.34 8.32 0.04
C PRO A 215 6.97 8.92 0.37
N LEU A 216 6.09 8.13 1.00
CA LEU A 216 4.82 8.66 1.50
C LEU A 216 5.14 9.98 2.21
N PRO A 217 4.45 11.09 1.89
CA PRO A 217 4.80 12.39 2.44
C PRO A 217 4.85 12.26 3.97
N PRO A 218 6.01 12.53 4.59
CA PRO A 218 6.16 12.31 6.01
C PRO A 218 5.11 13.17 6.72
N PRO A 219 4.29 12.59 7.61
CA PRO A 219 3.29 13.36 8.36
C PRO A 219 3.90 14.60 9.03
N ALA A 220 5.17 14.46 9.46
CA ALA A 220 6.01 15.49 10.06
C ALA A 220 6.07 16.82 9.28
N ALA A 221 6.07 16.79 7.94
CA ALA A 221 6.21 17.99 7.11
C ALA A 221 4.92 18.82 7.04
N LEU A 222 3.78 18.26 7.46
CA LEU A 222 2.45 18.86 7.41
C LEU A 222 1.70 18.65 8.73
N LEU A 223 2.45 18.51 9.84
CA LEU A 223 1.85 18.50 11.16
C LEU A 223 1.12 19.82 11.36
N CYS A 224 -0.08 19.75 11.95
CA CYS A 224 -0.60 20.96 12.56
C CYS A 224 0.40 21.39 13.64
N PRO A 225 0.86 22.65 13.67
CA PRO A 225 1.46 23.16 14.88
C PRO A 225 0.45 22.86 15.99
N LEU A 226 0.93 22.19 17.03
CA LEU A 226 0.21 22.09 18.28
C LEU A 226 0.84 23.19 19.12
N VAL A 227 0.24 24.37 19.17
CA VAL A 227 0.65 25.38 20.15
C VAL A 227 0.59 24.73 21.53
N GLY A 228 1.74 24.83 22.21
CA GLY A 228 1.98 24.23 23.51
C GLY A 228 0.92 24.64 24.53
N GLY A 229 0.45 23.65 25.27
CA GLY A 229 -0.11 23.88 26.61
C GLY A 229 1.01 24.12 27.60
#